data_AF-A0A520IKP5-F1
#
_entry.id   AF-A0A520IKP5-F1
#
_cell.length_a   1.000
_cell.length_b   1.000
_cell.length_c   1.000
_cell.angle_alpha   90.00
_cell.angle_beta   90.00
_cell.angle_gamma   90.00
#
_symmetry.space_group_name_H-M   'P 1'
#
loop_
_entity.id
_entity.type
_entity.pdbx_description
1 polymer ?
#
loop_
_entity_poly.entity_id
_entity_poly.type
_entity_poly.pdbx_seq_one_letter_code
_entity_poly.pdbx_strand_id
1 'polypeptide(L)'
;RALAALTVEERANLDIELSPREFLMSYLTAAFPVRQMKTFVDETGKTRSEPMSDEDGRPVFGQEALEMRDNLLEQLCALPIVGSALDHIIGHFGTDAVAEVTGRSRRVIMDAHGRQRVESRSPLTNLAETDAFMRGAKKILIFSDAGGTGRSYHASLRCENQSRRNHYLLEPGWRADAAIQGLGRTHRTHQATAPLFRPVSTDCRGERRFISTIARRLDSLGALTRGQRQTGGQGLFDPRDNLESDYAKESLEQWFRLLANGKLRSTTLDEFQKLTGLELEGEGGGLKEEMPPIQRWLNRILALRISMQNAIFDEYLGLIEARIEAAREAGTLDLGVESINAERITILDRTVIRRDQTSGAETEILRLETEERYKPLALDRALRIGDDARPIVNRKSGKAAIRCSTYSLTDDDGEIVRRYELVRPTRTERMRQDLLLETMWEDASEAEFSALWQAEVEEMSGKTRT
;
A
#
# COMPACT_ATOMS: atom_id res chain seq x y z
N ARG A 1 -11.42 -10.63 23.25
CA ARG A 1 -12.57 -11.11 24.06
C ARG A 1 -12.40 -12.59 24.44
N ALA A 2 -11.95 -13.46 23.52
CA ALA A 2 -11.66 -14.88 23.76
C ALA A 2 -10.86 -15.17 25.04
N LEU A 3 -9.71 -14.50 25.23
CA LEU A 3 -8.86 -14.67 26.42
C LEU A 3 -9.56 -14.39 27.77
N ALA A 4 -10.65 -13.63 27.79
CA ALA A 4 -11.37 -13.27 29.02
C ALA A 4 -12.36 -14.36 29.48
N ALA A 5 -12.74 -15.28 28.59
CA ALA A 5 -13.74 -16.32 28.83
C ALA A 5 -13.16 -17.67 29.32
N LEU A 6 -11.83 -17.78 29.41
CA LEU A 6 -11.16 -19.05 29.72
C LEU A 6 -11.42 -19.54 31.17
N THR A 7 -11.91 -20.77 31.25
CA THR A 7 -12.09 -21.58 32.45
C THR A 7 -10.75 -21.98 33.08
N VAL A 8 -10.79 -22.55 34.30
CA VAL A 8 -9.58 -22.98 35.03
C VAL A 8 -8.88 -24.16 34.33
N GLU A 9 -9.64 -25.03 33.67
CA GLU A 9 -9.11 -26.18 32.91
C GLU A 9 -8.47 -25.76 31.59
N GLU A 10 -9.05 -24.80 30.86
CA GLU A 10 -8.46 -24.21 29.65
C GLU A 10 -7.16 -23.44 29.94
N ARG A 11 -6.96 -23.00 31.19
CA ARG A 11 -5.69 -22.41 31.65
C ARG A 11 -4.61 -23.45 32.00
N ALA A 12 -4.97 -24.71 32.17
CA ALA A 12 -4.01 -25.77 32.49
C ALA A 12 -3.40 -26.38 31.21
N ASN A 13 -4.18 -26.43 30.11
CA ASN A 13 -3.77 -26.89 28.79
C ASN A 13 -3.94 -25.76 27.76
N LEU A 14 -3.08 -24.75 27.87
CA LEU A 14 -3.14 -23.52 27.09
C LEU A 14 -2.62 -23.75 25.66
N ASP A 15 -3.52 -24.04 24.73
CA ASP A 15 -3.27 -23.92 23.28
C ASP A 15 -4.24 -22.88 22.71
N ILE A 16 -3.88 -21.60 22.86
CA ILE A 16 -4.75 -20.50 22.47
C ILE A 16 -4.41 -20.02 21.09
N GLU A 17 -5.36 -20.21 20.18
CA GLU A 17 -5.30 -19.72 18.83
C GLU A 17 -5.70 -18.22 18.77
N LEU A 18 -4.71 -17.33 18.59
CA LEU A 18 -4.93 -15.89 18.45
C LEU A 18 -5.15 -15.45 17.00
N SER A 19 -5.86 -16.27 16.22
CA SER A 19 -6.08 -16.02 14.80
C SER A 19 -7.42 -15.32 14.54
N PRO A 20 -7.59 -14.69 13.36
CA PRO A 20 -8.88 -14.15 12.95
C PRO A 20 -9.98 -15.22 12.80
N ARG A 21 -9.64 -16.52 12.86
CA ARG A 21 -10.56 -17.64 12.61
C ARG A 21 -11.80 -17.57 13.48
N GLU A 22 -11.66 -17.41 14.80
CA GLU A 22 -12.81 -17.34 15.71
C GLU A 22 -13.76 -16.19 15.35
N PHE A 23 -13.20 -15.03 14.99
CA PHE A 23 -13.98 -13.86 14.58
C PHE A 23 -14.73 -14.14 13.27
N LEU A 24 -14.06 -14.74 12.30
CA LEU A 24 -14.66 -15.13 11.02
C LEU A 24 -15.75 -16.19 11.21
N MET A 25 -15.53 -17.19 12.06
CA MET A 25 -16.53 -18.21 12.40
C MET A 25 -17.75 -17.59 13.07
N SER A 26 -17.55 -16.72 14.07
CA SER A 26 -18.64 -16.01 14.72
C SER A 26 -19.42 -15.13 13.73
N TYR A 27 -18.71 -14.45 12.82
CA TYR A 27 -19.33 -13.65 11.78
C TYR A 27 -20.16 -14.50 10.82
N LEU A 28 -19.60 -15.58 10.27
CA LEU A 28 -20.31 -16.49 9.37
C LEU A 28 -21.51 -17.13 10.05
N THR A 29 -21.37 -17.59 11.29
CA THR A 29 -22.47 -18.19 12.05
C THR A 29 -23.64 -17.20 12.21
N ALA A 30 -23.35 -15.93 12.46
CA ALA A 30 -24.36 -14.90 12.70
C ALA A 30 -24.94 -14.28 11.41
N ALA A 31 -24.12 -14.11 10.37
CA ALA A 31 -24.46 -13.30 9.19
C ALA A 31 -24.77 -14.13 7.93
N PHE A 32 -24.47 -15.43 7.90
CA PHE A 32 -24.76 -16.25 6.73
C PHE A 32 -26.28 -16.35 6.52
N PRO A 33 -26.79 -16.08 5.31
CA PRO A 33 -28.22 -15.99 5.05
C PRO A 33 -28.87 -17.39 5.02
N VAL A 34 -29.26 -17.88 6.19
CA VAL A 34 -29.90 -19.20 6.35
C VAL A 34 -31.43 -19.15 6.40
N ARG A 35 -32.02 -17.94 6.50
CA ARG A 35 -33.46 -17.76 6.63
C ARG A 35 -34.13 -17.95 5.27
N GLN A 36 -35.14 -18.80 5.23
CA GLN A 36 -35.95 -19.05 4.04
C GLN A 36 -36.69 -17.77 3.64
N MET A 37 -36.67 -17.44 2.35
CA MET A 37 -37.42 -16.31 1.80
C MET A 37 -38.71 -16.80 1.13
N LYS A 38 -39.82 -16.10 1.34
CA LYS A 38 -41.09 -16.31 0.65
C LYS A 38 -41.24 -15.24 -0.43
N THR A 39 -41.47 -15.65 -1.67
CA THR A 39 -41.80 -14.73 -2.76
C THR A 39 -43.30 -14.42 -2.77
N PHE A 40 -43.64 -13.16 -2.96
CA PHE A 40 -45.00 -12.68 -3.17
C PHE A 40 -45.01 -11.61 -4.24
N VAL A 41 -46.16 -11.43 -4.90
CA VAL A 41 -46.34 -10.35 -5.88
C VAL A 41 -47.01 -9.19 -5.15
N ASP A 42 -46.38 -8.02 -5.16
CA ASP A 42 -46.96 -6.82 -4.56
C ASP A 42 -48.12 -6.26 -5.41
N GLU A 43 -48.83 -5.26 -4.88
CA GLU A 43 -49.96 -4.61 -5.57
C GLU A 43 -49.57 -3.95 -6.90
N THR A 44 -48.27 -3.74 -7.16
CA THR A 44 -47.73 -3.19 -8.41
C THR A 44 -47.38 -4.26 -9.45
N GLY A 45 -47.62 -5.53 -9.15
CA GLY A 45 -47.24 -6.66 -10.00
C GLY A 45 -45.76 -7.03 -9.91
N LYS A 46 -45.00 -6.42 -8.99
CA LYS A 46 -43.57 -6.68 -8.81
C LYS A 46 -43.37 -7.81 -7.81
N THR A 47 -42.58 -8.81 -8.19
CA THR A 47 -42.20 -9.90 -7.29
C THR A 47 -41.26 -9.37 -6.21
N ARG A 48 -41.64 -9.52 -4.95
CA ARG A 48 -40.83 -9.22 -3.77
C ARG A 48 -40.60 -10.48 -2.95
N SER A 49 -39.55 -10.48 -2.15
CA SER A 49 -39.25 -11.56 -1.22
C SER A 49 -39.21 -11.02 0.21
N GLU A 50 -39.81 -11.77 1.14
CA GLU A 50 -39.75 -11.48 2.57
C GLU A 50 -39.27 -12.69 3.37
N PRO A 51 -38.63 -12.50 4.54
CA PRO A 51 -38.21 -13.60 5.39
C PRO A 51 -39.41 -14.40 5.91
N MET A 52 -39.40 -15.71 5.68
CA MET A 52 -40.46 -16.61 6.10
C MET A 52 -40.46 -16.80 7.62
N SER A 53 -41.65 -16.94 8.18
CA SER A 53 -41.90 -17.32 9.57
C SER A 53 -42.92 -18.44 9.62
N ASP A 54 -42.83 -19.31 10.61
CA ASP A 54 -43.81 -20.39 10.85
C ASP A 54 -45.10 -19.84 11.50
N GLU A 55 -46.05 -20.73 11.80
CA GLU A 55 -47.33 -20.39 12.43
C GLU A 55 -47.18 -19.74 13.82
N ASP A 56 -46.06 -20.01 14.51
CA ASP A 56 -45.72 -19.45 15.82
C ASP A 56 -44.87 -18.16 15.70
N GLY A 57 -44.62 -17.68 14.48
CA GLY A 57 -43.82 -16.48 14.21
C GLY A 57 -42.30 -16.68 14.33
N ARG A 58 -41.81 -17.92 14.41
CA ARG A 58 -40.38 -18.24 14.46
C ARG A 58 -39.77 -18.23 13.05
N PRO A 59 -38.48 -17.90 12.90
CA PRO A 59 -37.83 -17.89 11.60
C PRO A 59 -37.76 -19.30 11.01
N VAL A 60 -38.16 -19.45 9.76
CA VAL A 60 -37.97 -20.69 8.99
C VAL A 60 -36.60 -20.66 8.34
N PHE A 61 -35.83 -21.73 8.47
CA PHE A 61 -34.49 -21.86 7.89
C PHE A 61 -34.50 -22.83 6.70
N GLY A 62 -33.76 -22.47 5.65
CA GLY A 62 -33.54 -23.36 4.51
C GLY A 62 -32.47 -24.39 4.83
N GLN A 63 -32.78 -25.69 4.66
CA GLN A 63 -31.83 -26.77 4.96
C GLN A 63 -30.57 -26.68 4.08
N GLU A 64 -30.72 -26.44 2.79
CA GLU A 64 -29.59 -26.24 1.86
C GLU A 64 -28.69 -25.07 2.30
N ALA A 65 -29.28 -23.95 2.75
CA ALA A 65 -28.51 -22.79 3.21
C ALA A 65 -27.77 -23.07 4.53
N LEU A 66 -28.35 -23.87 5.44
CA LEU A 66 -27.68 -24.34 6.65
C LEU A 66 -26.49 -25.24 6.29
N GLU A 67 -26.68 -26.22 5.41
CA GLU A 67 -25.62 -27.10 4.93
C GLU A 67 -24.48 -26.31 4.25
N MET A 68 -24.81 -25.32 3.40
CA MET A 68 -23.80 -24.44 2.79
C MET A 68 -22.99 -23.65 3.82
N ARG A 69 -23.65 -23.11 4.85
CA ARG A 69 -22.96 -22.40 5.95
C ARG A 69 -22.02 -23.34 6.68
N ASP A 70 -22.50 -24.53 7.04
CA ASP A 70 -21.77 -25.48 7.87
C ASP A 70 -20.56 -26.04 7.11
N ASN A 71 -20.72 -26.35 5.82
CA ASN A 71 -19.63 -26.72 4.92
C ASN A 71 -18.58 -25.59 4.79
N LEU A 72 -19.01 -24.32 4.71
CA LEU A 72 -18.09 -23.19 4.65
C LEU A 72 -17.31 -23.02 5.96
N LEU A 73 -17.98 -23.20 7.11
CA LEU A 73 -17.34 -23.18 8.43
C LEU A 73 -16.30 -24.30 8.55
N GLU A 74 -16.60 -25.50 8.07
CA GLU A 74 -15.66 -26.62 8.06
C GLU A 74 -14.42 -26.31 7.21
N GLN A 75 -14.61 -25.80 5.99
CA GLN A 75 -13.51 -25.38 5.12
C GLN A 75 -12.66 -24.28 5.77
N LEU A 76 -13.30 -23.29 6.42
CA LEU A 76 -12.60 -22.23 7.15
C LEU A 76 -11.75 -22.79 8.31
N CYS A 77 -12.25 -23.79 9.03
CA CYS A 77 -11.51 -24.44 10.11
C CYS A 77 -10.30 -25.23 9.60
N ALA A 78 -10.39 -25.79 8.39
CA ALA A 78 -9.31 -26.52 7.76
C ALA A 78 -8.17 -25.64 7.22
N LEU A 79 -8.41 -24.32 7.04
CA LEU A 79 -7.38 -23.40 6.55
C LEU A 79 -6.25 -23.23 7.56
N PRO A 80 -4.99 -23.07 7.11
CA PRO A 80 -3.87 -22.82 8.01
C PRO A 80 -4.07 -21.51 8.79
N ILE A 81 -3.61 -21.53 10.04
CA ILE A 81 -3.73 -20.42 10.97
C ILE A 81 -2.74 -19.33 10.57
N VAL A 82 -3.24 -18.11 10.32
CA VAL A 82 -2.38 -16.92 10.19
C VAL A 82 -2.34 -16.22 11.54
N GLY A 83 -1.19 -16.27 12.21
CA GLY A 83 -0.97 -15.60 13.48
C GLY A 83 -0.84 -14.09 13.32
N SER A 84 -1.05 -13.35 14.41
CA SER A 84 -0.88 -11.89 14.37
C SER A 84 0.60 -11.52 14.22
N ALA A 85 0.91 -10.50 13.41
CA ALA A 85 2.29 -10.03 13.25
C ALA A 85 2.94 -9.67 14.60
N LEU A 86 2.15 -9.12 15.53
CA LEU A 86 2.59 -8.81 16.89
C LEU A 86 3.11 -10.07 17.62
N ASP A 87 2.32 -11.14 17.62
CA ASP A 87 2.66 -12.38 18.33
C ASP A 87 3.85 -13.08 17.65
N HIS A 88 3.96 -13.02 16.32
CA HIS A 88 5.14 -13.53 15.61
C HIS A 88 6.42 -12.76 15.99
N ILE A 89 6.37 -11.43 16.08
CA ILE A 89 7.52 -10.61 16.48
C ILE A 89 7.90 -10.90 17.94
N ILE A 90 6.92 -10.93 18.85
CA ILE A 90 7.17 -11.23 20.27
C ILE A 90 7.71 -12.66 20.43
N GLY A 91 7.15 -13.64 19.71
CA GLY A 91 7.58 -15.03 19.76
C GLY A 91 9.01 -15.22 19.22
N HIS A 92 9.37 -14.51 18.16
CA HIS A 92 10.70 -14.59 17.55
C HIS A 92 11.79 -13.91 18.38
N PHE A 93 11.55 -12.68 18.83
CA PHE A 93 12.57 -11.88 19.53
C PHE A 93 12.51 -12.01 21.06
N GLY A 94 11.42 -12.54 21.60
CA GLY A 94 11.19 -12.67 23.03
C GLY A 94 10.75 -11.36 23.71
N THR A 95 10.16 -11.50 24.89
CA THR A 95 9.67 -10.36 25.69
C THR A 95 10.79 -9.49 26.23
N ASP A 96 12.03 -10.00 26.31
CA ASP A 96 13.17 -9.24 26.84
C ASP A 96 13.73 -8.25 25.83
N ALA A 97 13.60 -8.52 24.53
CA ALA A 97 14.04 -7.62 23.47
C ALA A 97 12.93 -6.66 23.00
N VAL A 98 11.66 -7.07 23.13
CA VAL A 98 10.49 -6.37 22.60
C VAL A 98 9.73 -5.63 23.68
N ALA A 99 9.64 -4.31 23.53
CA ALA A 99 8.75 -3.45 24.28
C ALA A 99 7.39 -3.38 23.58
N GLU A 100 6.33 -3.80 24.27
CA GLU A 100 4.97 -3.74 23.73
C GLU A 100 4.21 -2.58 24.37
N VAL A 101 3.68 -1.67 23.55
CA VAL A 101 2.87 -0.52 23.96
C VAL A 101 1.59 -0.48 23.12
N THR A 102 0.77 -1.50 23.31
CA THR A 102 -0.51 -1.70 22.60
C THR A 102 -1.70 -1.57 23.57
N GLY A 103 -2.91 -1.55 23.02
CA GLY A 103 -4.16 -1.61 23.78
C GLY A 103 -4.55 -3.03 24.27
N ARG A 104 -3.73 -4.06 24.04
CA ARG A 104 -4.03 -5.44 24.47
C ARG A 104 -3.97 -5.53 25.99
N SER A 105 -5.05 -6.02 26.60
CA SER A 105 -5.09 -6.30 28.05
C SER A 105 -4.48 -7.65 28.42
N ARG A 106 -4.26 -8.53 27.45
CA ARG A 106 -3.62 -9.85 27.62
C ARG A 106 -2.81 -10.21 26.37
N ARG A 107 -1.72 -10.96 26.56
CA ARG A 107 -0.92 -11.57 25.49
C ARG A 107 -0.56 -13.01 25.82
N VAL A 108 -0.23 -13.78 24.80
CA VAL A 108 0.37 -15.11 24.96
C VAL A 108 1.88 -14.95 24.81
N ILE A 109 2.63 -15.54 25.74
CA ILE A 109 4.09 -15.57 25.73
C ILE A 109 4.55 -17.02 25.81
N MET A 110 5.68 -17.33 25.19
CA MET A 110 6.31 -18.64 25.31
C MET A 110 7.22 -18.62 26.54
N ASP A 111 7.08 -19.61 27.42
CA ASP A 111 8.02 -19.82 28.52
C ASP A 111 9.35 -20.40 28.01
N ALA A 112 10.36 -20.47 28.90
CA ALA A 112 11.67 -21.03 28.58
C ALA A 112 11.65 -22.52 28.17
N HIS A 113 10.51 -23.20 28.35
CA HIS A 113 10.29 -24.60 28.00
C HIS A 113 9.37 -24.75 26.76
N GLY A 114 9.07 -23.65 26.06
CA GLY A 114 8.23 -23.66 24.87
C GLY A 114 6.72 -23.78 25.13
N ARG A 115 6.26 -23.60 26.37
CA ARG A 115 4.82 -23.64 26.72
C ARG A 115 4.21 -22.24 26.64
N GLN A 116 2.96 -22.17 26.19
CA GLN A 116 2.21 -20.91 26.17
C GLN A 116 1.77 -20.51 27.58
N ARG A 117 1.96 -19.24 27.93
CA ARG A 117 1.47 -18.62 29.16
C ARG A 117 0.75 -17.31 28.83
N VAL A 118 -0.40 -17.08 29.44
CA VAL A 118 -1.10 -15.78 29.31
C VAL A 118 -0.53 -14.79 30.31
N GLU A 119 -0.14 -13.62 29.81
CA GLU A 119 0.30 -12.49 30.63
C GLU A 119 -0.76 -11.39 30.58
N SER A 120 -1.14 -10.87 31.75
CA SER A 120 -2.03 -9.71 31.84
C SER A 120 -1.23 -8.41 31.68
N ARG A 121 -1.79 -7.45 30.95
CA ARG A 121 -1.17 -6.15 30.66
C ARG A 121 -2.09 -5.03 31.12
N SER A 122 -1.48 -3.97 31.63
CA SER A 122 -2.17 -2.78 32.13
C SER A 122 -1.54 -1.51 31.55
N PRO A 123 -2.20 -0.34 31.70
CA PRO A 123 -1.58 0.93 31.33
C PRO A 123 -0.23 1.19 32.02
N LEU A 124 -0.04 0.68 33.24
CA LEU A 124 1.24 0.73 33.97
C LEU A 124 2.32 -0.12 33.29
N THR A 125 1.96 -1.31 32.80
CA THR A 125 2.84 -2.15 31.99
C THR A 125 3.34 -1.38 30.77
N ASN A 126 2.45 -0.65 30.07
CA ASN A 126 2.84 0.15 28.93
C ASN A 126 3.84 1.28 29.26
N LEU A 127 3.81 1.83 30.48
CA LEU A 127 4.80 2.82 30.94
C LEU A 127 6.16 2.16 31.14
N ALA A 128 6.20 1.05 31.88
CA ALA A 128 7.44 0.30 32.11
C ALA A 128 8.09 -0.16 30.79
N GLU A 129 7.28 -0.62 29.82
CA GLU A 129 7.74 -1.00 28.49
C GLU A 129 8.32 0.18 27.70
N THR A 130 7.68 1.36 27.80
CA THR A 130 8.19 2.59 27.19
C THR A 130 9.53 2.99 27.81
N ASP A 131 9.63 2.98 29.14
CA ASP A 131 10.86 3.35 29.85
C ASP A 131 11.99 2.38 29.52
N ALA A 132 11.70 1.07 29.48
CA ALA A 132 12.66 0.03 29.10
C ALA A 132 13.21 0.22 27.68
N PHE A 133 12.37 0.64 26.73
CA PHE A 133 12.81 0.99 25.38
C PHE A 133 13.64 2.29 25.35
N MET A 134 13.18 3.34 26.03
CA MET A 134 13.82 4.66 26.03
C MET A 134 15.18 4.66 26.75
N ARG A 135 15.39 3.76 27.72
CA ARG A 135 16.71 3.50 28.32
C ARG A 135 17.56 2.48 27.55
N GLY A 136 17.00 1.85 26.52
CA GLY A 136 17.71 0.93 25.64
C GLY A 136 17.91 -0.48 26.20
N ALA A 137 17.22 -0.82 27.30
CA ALA A 137 17.13 -2.19 27.82
C ALA A 137 16.39 -3.10 26.84
N LYS A 138 15.36 -2.57 26.17
CA LYS A 138 14.68 -3.20 25.03
C LYS A 138 15.05 -2.49 23.73
N LYS A 139 15.34 -3.25 22.68
CA LYS A 139 15.80 -2.69 21.39
C LYS A 139 14.66 -2.51 20.39
N ILE A 140 13.59 -3.28 20.55
CA ILE A 140 12.44 -3.27 19.65
C ILE A 140 11.26 -2.66 20.41
N LEU A 141 10.51 -1.78 19.76
CA LEU A 141 9.26 -1.23 20.29
C LEU A 141 8.15 -1.51 19.29
N ILE A 142 7.05 -2.08 19.75
CA ILE A 142 5.80 -2.18 18.99
C ILE A 142 4.74 -1.36 19.70
N PHE A 143 4.06 -0.48 18.97
CA PHE A 143 2.99 0.33 19.53
C PHE A 143 1.78 0.39 18.60
N SER A 144 0.61 0.60 19.19
CA SER A 144 -0.63 0.88 18.46
C SER A 144 -1.29 2.16 18.99
N ASP A 145 -2.27 2.70 18.26
CA ASP A 145 -2.96 3.93 18.66
C ASP A 145 -3.57 3.85 20.06
N ALA A 146 -4.24 2.75 20.36
CA ALA A 146 -4.88 2.52 21.67
C ALA A 146 -3.87 2.44 22.83
N GLY A 147 -2.62 2.06 22.56
CA GLY A 147 -1.58 1.93 23.57
C GLY A 147 -0.67 3.16 23.69
N GLY A 148 -0.57 3.98 22.65
CA GLY A 148 0.45 5.02 22.52
C GLY A 148 0.05 6.42 22.96
N THR A 149 -1.23 6.72 23.21
CA THR A 149 -1.73 8.10 23.43
C THR A 149 -0.86 8.91 24.39
N GLY A 150 -0.42 10.09 23.96
CA GLY A 150 0.44 10.99 24.74
C GLY A 150 1.93 10.61 24.84
N ARG A 151 2.37 9.47 24.30
CA ARG A 151 3.78 9.03 24.37
C ARG A 151 4.61 9.37 23.15
N SER A 152 5.92 9.47 23.38
CA SER A 152 6.94 9.82 22.41
C SER A 152 8.12 8.86 22.49
N TYR A 153 8.56 8.38 21.33
CA TYR A 153 9.55 7.31 21.18
C TYR A 153 10.74 7.73 20.30
N HIS A 154 10.82 9.01 19.92
CA HIS A 154 11.95 9.57 19.17
C HIS A 154 13.27 9.34 19.91
N ALA A 155 14.39 9.36 19.18
CA ALA A 155 15.73 9.28 19.74
C ALA A 155 16.10 10.61 20.43
N SER A 156 15.44 10.92 21.56
CA SER A 156 15.62 12.18 22.26
C SER A 156 17.06 12.33 22.76
N LEU A 157 17.65 13.52 22.65
CA LEU A 157 18.94 13.81 23.28
C LEU A 157 18.89 13.71 24.82
N ARG A 158 17.69 13.62 25.42
CA ARG A 158 17.49 13.48 26.87
C ARG A 158 17.38 12.03 27.35
N CYS A 159 17.26 11.05 26.45
CA CYS A 159 17.20 9.64 26.82
C CYS A 159 18.53 8.93 26.56
N GLU A 160 18.76 7.83 27.26
CA GLU A 160 19.96 6.99 27.07
C GLU A 160 19.97 6.34 25.69
N ASN A 161 18.81 5.85 25.20
CA ASN A 161 18.72 5.21 23.90
C ASN A 161 18.59 6.23 22.76
N GLN A 162 19.72 6.72 22.25
CA GLN A 162 19.79 7.66 21.13
C GLN A 162 19.97 6.97 19.76
N SER A 163 19.80 5.65 19.68
CA SER A 163 19.94 4.91 18.41
C SER A 163 18.94 5.39 17.35
N ARG A 164 19.33 5.39 16.07
CA ARG A 164 18.43 5.76 14.98
C ARG A 164 17.15 4.91 15.00
N ARG A 165 16.00 5.56 14.89
CA ARG A 165 14.70 4.86 14.85
C ARG A 165 14.43 4.38 13.43
N ASN A 166 14.51 3.07 13.21
CA ASN A 166 13.99 2.43 12.00
C ASN A 166 12.53 2.07 12.26
N HIS A 167 11.61 2.92 11.81
CA HIS A 167 10.19 2.78 12.06
C HIS A 167 9.55 1.98 10.91
N TYR A 168 9.16 0.75 11.20
CA TYR A 168 8.40 -0.10 10.29
C TYR A 168 6.91 0.17 10.44
N LEU A 169 6.26 0.62 9.37
CA LEU A 169 4.82 0.85 9.34
C LEU A 169 4.14 -0.40 8.79
N LEU A 170 3.75 -1.30 9.71
CA LEU A 170 3.11 -2.59 9.38
C LEU A 170 1.62 -2.42 9.05
N GLU A 171 0.89 -1.78 9.96
CA GLU A 171 -0.56 -1.59 9.84
C GLU A 171 -0.88 -0.09 10.01
N PRO A 172 -0.85 0.68 8.92
CA PRO A 172 -1.04 2.13 8.99
C PRO A 172 -2.45 2.58 9.37
N GLY A 173 -3.42 1.67 9.39
CA GLY A 173 -4.82 1.98 9.60
C GLY A 173 -5.47 2.68 8.40
N TRP A 174 -6.80 2.71 8.41
CA TRP A 174 -7.62 3.29 7.32
C TRP A 174 -7.67 4.83 7.35
N ARG A 175 -7.32 5.40 8.50
CA ARG A 175 -7.37 6.82 8.78
C ARG A 175 -5.96 7.38 8.76
N ALA A 176 -5.61 8.07 7.68
CA ALA A 176 -4.27 8.61 7.55
C ALA A 176 -3.91 9.65 8.64
N ASP A 177 -4.88 10.30 9.29
CA ASP A 177 -4.63 11.14 10.47
C ASP A 177 -4.08 10.33 11.67
N ALA A 178 -4.58 9.11 11.86
CA ALA A 178 -4.06 8.16 12.86
C ALA A 178 -2.64 7.68 12.49
N ALA A 179 -2.41 7.32 11.24
CA ALA A 179 -1.08 6.92 10.73
C ALA A 179 -0.03 8.02 10.99
N ILE A 180 -0.40 9.27 10.64
CA ILE A 180 0.41 10.47 10.86
C ILE A 180 0.76 10.66 12.33
N GLN A 181 -0.23 10.54 13.22
CA GLN A 181 0.00 10.63 14.66
C GLN A 181 0.99 9.57 15.13
N GLY A 182 0.88 8.34 14.62
CA GLY A 182 1.83 7.25 14.86
C GLY A 182 3.27 7.59 14.44
N LEU A 183 3.46 8.10 13.22
CA LEU A 183 4.78 8.52 12.71
C LEU A 183 5.38 9.68 13.52
N GLY A 184 4.52 10.60 13.96
CA GLY A 184 4.87 11.70 14.86
C GLY A 184 5.33 11.24 16.25
N ARG A 185 5.16 9.97 16.64
CA ARG A 185 5.69 9.47 17.92
C ARG A 185 7.19 9.24 17.86
N THR A 186 7.73 8.88 16.70
CA THR A 186 9.17 8.65 16.50
C THR A 186 9.90 9.83 15.87
N HIS A 187 9.16 10.82 15.35
CA HIS A 187 9.71 12.04 14.76
C HIS A 187 9.31 13.27 15.58
N ARG A 188 10.26 13.86 16.30
CA ARG A 188 10.04 15.05 17.13
C ARG A 188 11.24 15.99 17.06
N THR A 189 11.04 17.23 17.50
CA THR A 189 12.15 18.15 17.78
C THR A 189 13.05 17.57 18.88
N HIS A 190 14.30 18.04 18.96
CA HIS A 190 15.27 17.61 19.99
C HIS A 190 15.67 16.11 19.92
N GLN A 191 15.57 15.51 18.75
CA GLN A 191 16.08 14.16 18.46
C GLN A 191 17.56 14.19 18.04
N ALA A 192 18.36 13.22 18.51
CA ALA A 192 19.76 13.03 18.16
C ALA A 192 19.92 12.66 16.68
N THR A 193 18.98 11.89 16.14
CA THR A 193 18.95 11.48 14.73
C THR A 193 17.51 11.42 14.22
N ALA A 194 17.31 11.76 12.95
CA ALA A 194 16.04 11.57 12.29
C ALA A 194 15.69 10.08 12.12
N PRO A 195 14.40 9.69 12.23
CA PRO A 195 13.96 8.33 11.96
C PRO A 195 14.08 7.99 10.47
N LEU A 196 14.21 6.70 10.18
CA LEU A 196 13.96 6.14 8.85
C LEU A 196 12.61 5.44 8.87
N PHE A 197 11.68 5.91 8.05
CA PHE A 197 10.37 5.27 7.87
C PHE A 197 10.45 4.19 6.81
N ARG A 198 9.90 3.02 7.11
CA ARG A 198 9.84 1.86 6.23
C ARG A 198 8.39 1.35 6.18
N PRO A 199 7.58 1.82 5.22
CA PRO A 199 6.31 1.19 4.91
C PRO A 199 6.55 -0.28 4.58
N VAL A 200 5.80 -1.17 5.22
CA VAL A 200 5.84 -2.60 4.93
C VAL A 200 4.59 -2.94 4.15
N SER A 201 4.76 -3.68 3.06
CA SER A 201 3.69 -4.19 2.22
C SER A 201 4.01 -5.62 1.86
N THR A 202 2.99 -6.47 1.74
CA THR A 202 3.14 -7.78 1.11
C THR A 202 3.14 -7.64 -0.42
N ASP A 203 3.32 -8.77 -1.09
CA ASP A 203 3.16 -8.94 -2.54
C ASP A 203 1.67 -8.97 -2.98
N CYS A 204 0.74 -8.87 -2.03
CA CYS A 204 -0.67 -8.65 -2.31
C CYS A 204 -0.89 -7.20 -2.77
N ARG A 205 -1.13 -7.01 -4.08
CA ARG A 205 -1.30 -5.67 -4.64
C ARG A 205 -2.51 -4.92 -4.09
N GLY A 206 -3.51 -5.63 -3.57
CA GLY A 206 -4.61 -5.06 -2.82
C GLY A 206 -4.18 -4.21 -1.63
N GLU A 207 -3.02 -4.51 -1.03
CA GLU A 207 -2.47 -3.72 0.08
C GLU A 207 -1.91 -2.36 -0.35
N ARG A 208 -1.59 -2.17 -1.63
CA ARG A 208 -1.09 -0.88 -2.14
C ARG A 208 -2.08 0.27 -1.95
N ARG A 209 -3.37 -0.03 -1.83
CA ARG A 209 -4.39 0.95 -1.40
C ARG A 209 -4.03 1.62 -0.08
N PHE A 210 -3.50 0.88 0.89
CA PHE A 210 -3.17 1.44 2.19
C PHE A 210 -2.02 2.43 2.05
N ILE A 211 -1.03 2.07 1.23
CA ILE A 211 0.14 2.88 0.94
C ILE A 211 -0.26 4.20 0.25
N SER A 212 -1.15 4.15 -0.73
CA SER A 212 -1.61 5.32 -1.49
C SER A 212 -2.24 6.41 -0.62
N THR A 213 -3.10 6.01 0.31
CA THR A 213 -3.78 6.94 1.23
C THR A 213 -2.81 7.60 2.20
N ILE A 214 -1.74 6.90 2.60
CA ILE A 214 -0.73 7.44 3.53
C ILE A 214 0.23 8.36 2.79
N ALA A 215 0.64 7.99 1.58
CA ALA A 215 1.58 8.74 0.75
C ALA A 215 1.18 10.22 0.60
N ARG A 216 -0.02 10.47 0.07
CA ARG A 216 -0.53 11.83 -0.15
C ARG A 216 -0.66 12.65 1.16
N ARG A 217 -1.03 11.98 2.26
CA ARG A 217 -1.18 12.68 3.55
C ARG A 217 0.16 12.91 4.25
N LEU A 218 1.17 12.06 4.01
CA LEU A 218 2.56 12.34 4.39
C LEU A 218 3.10 13.57 3.66
N ASP A 219 2.77 13.75 2.39
CA ASP A 219 3.10 14.97 1.64
C ASP A 219 2.40 16.19 2.25
N SER A 220 1.13 16.03 2.66
CA SER A 220 0.37 17.08 3.36
C SER A 220 0.93 17.41 4.77
N LEU A 221 1.58 16.44 5.43
CA LEU A 221 2.22 16.59 6.75
C LEU A 221 3.44 17.53 6.71
N GLY A 222 4.22 17.46 5.62
CA GLY A 222 5.33 18.38 5.35
C GLY A 222 4.86 19.83 5.16
N ALA A 223 3.62 20.01 4.70
CA ALA A 223 3.00 21.34 4.57
C ALA A 223 2.46 21.90 5.90
N LEU A 224 2.10 21.05 6.87
CA LEU A 224 1.46 21.45 8.13
C LEU A 224 2.43 21.65 9.31
N THR A 225 3.67 21.16 9.23
CA THR A 225 4.67 21.37 10.29
C THR A 225 5.45 22.67 10.07
N ARG A 226 5.45 23.55 11.08
CA ARG A 226 5.96 24.93 11.01
C ARG A 226 7.38 25.01 10.42
N GLY A 227 7.53 25.70 9.28
CA GLY A 227 8.76 26.37 8.84
C GLY A 227 9.91 25.51 8.30
N GLN A 228 9.91 24.18 8.50
CA GLN A 228 10.89 23.27 7.89
C GLN A 228 10.21 22.41 6.83
N ARG A 229 10.18 22.93 5.60
CA ARG A 229 9.60 22.29 4.41
C ARG A 229 10.51 21.19 3.85
N GLN A 230 11.02 20.29 4.70
CA GLN A 230 11.59 19.03 4.22
C GLN A 230 10.44 18.03 4.13
N THR A 231 9.89 17.91 2.93
CA THR A 231 8.86 16.96 2.53
C THR A 231 9.36 15.53 2.79
N GLY A 232 8.97 14.95 3.94
CA GLY A 232 9.34 13.58 4.32
C GLY A 232 8.80 12.47 3.41
N GLY A 233 7.96 12.81 2.42
CA GLY A 233 7.44 11.91 1.40
C GLY A 233 8.18 11.95 0.05
N GLN A 234 9.10 12.89 -0.17
CA GLN A 234 9.78 13.01 -1.46
C GLN A 234 10.64 11.77 -1.77
N GLY A 235 10.24 11.05 -2.83
CA GLY A 235 10.86 9.80 -3.26
C GLY A 235 10.45 8.57 -2.43
N LEU A 236 9.53 8.70 -1.47
CA LEU A 236 9.01 7.55 -0.71
C LEU A 236 7.91 6.82 -1.49
N PHE A 237 7.21 7.51 -2.40
CA PHE A 237 6.10 6.97 -3.20
C PHE A 237 6.16 7.47 -4.64
N ASP A 238 5.76 6.62 -5.58
CA ASP A 238 5.64 6.98 -7.00
C ASP A 238 4.28 7.68 -7.22
N PRO A 239 4.15 8.69 -8.09
CA PRO A 239 2.86 9.29 -8.45
C PRO A 239 1.78 8.27 -8.81
N ARG A 240 2.14 7.14 -9.42
CA ARG A 240 1.22 6.03 -9.74
C ARG A 240 0.65 5.34 -8.49
N ASP A 241 1.35 5.43 -7.37
CA ASP A 241 0.86 4.90 -6.10
C ASP A 241 -0.26 5.80 -5.55
N ASN A 242 -0.50 7.00 -6.10
CA ASN A 242 -1.64 7.84 -5.73
C ASN A 242 -2.94 7.43 -6.44
N LEU A 243 -3.61 6.43 -5.88
CA LEU A 243 -4.91 5.93 -6.35
C LEU A 243 -6.09 6.90 -6.09
N GLU A 244 -5.86 8.08 -5.48
CA GLU A 244 -6.90 9.13 -5.35
C GLU A 244 -6.79 10.21 -6.44
N SER A 245 -5.75 10.16 -7.29
CA SER A 245 -5.54 11.14 -8.37
C SER A 245 -6.64 11.08 -9.43
N ASP A 246 -6.80 12.17 -10.17
CA ASP A 246 -7.73 12.20 -11.31
C ASP A 246 -7.29 11.21 -12.40
N TYR A 247 -5.98 11.04 -12.61
CA TYR A 247 -5.42 9.97 -13.45
C TYR A 247 -5.91 8.58 -13.01
N ALA A 248 -5.88 8.28 -11.72
CA ALA A 248 -6.35 6.98 -11.20
C ALA A 248 -7.86 6.77 -11.41
N LYS A 249 -8.68 7.82 -11.25
CA LYS A 249 -10.13 7.74 -11.49
C LYS A 249 -10.45 7.53 -12.97
N GLU A 250 -9.81 8.30 -13.84
CA GLU A 250 -10.00 8.20 -15.29
C GLU A 250 -9.51 6.84 -15.82
N SER A 251 -8.38 6.34 -15.33
CA SER A 251 -7.90 4.99 -15.66
C SER A 251 -8.84 3.90 -15.16
N LEU A 252 -9.59 4.12 -14.08
CA LEU A 252 -10.59 3.15 -13.60
C LEU A 252 -11.81 3.11 -14.52
N GLU A 253 -12.28 4.26 -14.98
CA GLU A 253 -13.35 4.31 -16.00
C GLU A 253 -12.92 3.57 -17.27
N GLN A 254 -11.68 3.80 -17.72
CA GLN A 254 -11.12 3.10 -18.87
C GLN A 254 -11.03 1.59 -18.62
N TRP A 255 -10.59 1.17 -17.43
CA TRP A 255 -10.54 -0.25 -17.05
C TRP A 255 -11.93 -0.90 -17.16
N PHE A 256 -12.99 -0.25 -16.69
CA PHE A 256 -14.35 -0.77 -16.84
C PHE A 256 -14.81 -0.86 -18.30
N ARG A 257 -14.46 0.12 -19.15
CA ARG A 257 -14.76 0.06 -20.59
C ARG A 257 -14.06 -1.12 -21.25
N LEU A 258 -12.79 -1.36 -20.93
CA LEU A 258 -12.04 -2.51 -21.43
C LEU A 258 -12.64 -3.83 -20.94
N LEU A 259 -13.09 -3.89 -19.68
CA LEU A 259 -13.78 -5.05 -19.12
C LEU A 259 -15.06 -5.36 -19.89
N ALA A 260 -15.91 -4.36 -20.13
CA ALA A 260 -17.17 -4.52 -20.84
C ALA A 260 -16.97 -4.96 -22.30
N ASN A 261 -15.89 -4.51 -22.94
CA ASN A 261 -15.53 -4.89 -24.29
C ASN A 261 -14.80 -6.25 -24.38
N GLY A 262 -14.60 -6.95 -23.25
CA GLY A 262 -13.91 -8.24 -23.22
C GLY A 262 -12.41 -8.17 -23.58
N LYS A 263 -11.80 -6.99 -23.45
CA LYS A 263 -10.40 -6.73 -23.79
C LYS A 263 -9.42 -7.06 -22.65
N LEU A 264 -9.92 -7.22 -21.42
CA LEU A 264 -9.10 -7.56 -20.26
C LEU A 264 -8.87 -9.07 -20.17
N ARG A 265 -7.71 -9.46 -19.64
CA ARG A 265 -7.32 -10.86 -19.44
C ARG A 265 -7.51 -11.31 -17.99
N SER A 266 -7.56 -10.36 -17.06
CA SER A 266 -7.65 -10.64 -15.62
C SER A 266 -8.97 -11.29 -15.21
N THR A 267 -10.08 -10.91 -15.86
CA THR A 267 -11.44 -11.41 -15.58
C THR A 267 -12.37 -11.03 -16.72
N THR A 268 -13.50 -11.73 -16.82
CA THR A 268 -14.63 -11.32 -17.67
C THR A 268 -15.60 -10.42 -16.91
N LEU A 269 -16.48 -9.70 -17.63
CA LEU A 269 -17.51 -8.86 -17.03
C LEU A 269 -18.44 -9.69 -16.12
N ASP A 270 -18.97 -10.81 -16.61
CA ASP A 270 -19.86 -11.70 -15.87
C ASP A 270 -19.21 -12.24 -14.59
N GLU A 271 -17.98 -12.76 -14.71
CA GLU A 271 -17.23 -13.27 -13.57
C GLU A 271 -16.93 -12.16 -12.55
N PHE A 272 -16.55 -10.97 -13.00
CA PHE A 272 -16.27 -9.85 -12.10
C PHE A 272 -17.51 -9.40 -11.34
N GLN A 273 -18.66 -9.27 -12.01
CA GLN A 273 -19.93 -8.90 -11.35
C GLN A 273 -20.35 -9.98 -10.34
N LYS A 274 -20.23 -11.26 -10.71
CA LYS A 274 -20.56 -12.40 -9.84
C LYS A 274 -19.70 -12.45 -8.58
N LEU A 275 -18.40 -12.22 -8.71
CA LEU A 275 -17.46 -12.29 -7.58
C LEU A 275 -17.53 -11.04 -6.68
N THR A 276 -17.73 -9.87 -7.27
CA THR A 276 -17.70 -8.59 -6.52
C THR A 276 -19.07 -8.13 -6.02
N GLY A 277 -20.15 -8.63 -6.62
CA GLY A 277 -21.51 -8.14 -6.42
C GLY A 277 -21.69 -6.69 -6.88
N LEU A 278 -20.82 -6.19 -7.76
CA LEU A 278 -21.00 -4.91 -8.42
C LEU A 278 -21.86 -5.11 -9.66
N GLU A 279 -22.86 -4.27 -9.83
CA GLU A 279 -23.63 -4.20 -11.06
C GLU A 279 -23.06 -3.08 -11.92
N LEU A 280 -22.43 -3.44 -13.03
CA LEU A 280 -21.79 -2.56 -13.99
C LEU A 280 -22.64 -2.35 -15.24
N GLU A 281 -23.54 -3.29 -15.55
CA GLU A 281 -24.44 -3.21 -16.70
C GLU A 281 -25.73 -2.45 -16.36
N GLY A 282 -26.18 -1.58 -17.27
CA GLY A 282 -27.46 -0.89 -17.22
C GLY A 282 -28.55 -1.65 -17.99
N GLU A 283 -29.78 -1.13 -17.96
CA GLU A 283 -30.96 -1.77 -18.58
C GLU A 283 -30.86 -1.96 -20.11
N GLY A 284 -29.93 -1.26 -20.77
CA GLY A 284 -29.68 -1.33 -22.21
C GLY A 284 -28.51 -2.22 -22.66
N GLY A 285 -27.90 -3.01 -21.77
CA GLY A 285 -26.74 -3.84 -22.09
C GLY A 285 -25.41 -3.09 -22.28
N GLY A 286 -25.41 -1.77 -22.02
CA GLY A 286 -24.21 -0.97 -21.89
C GLY A 286 -23.79 -0.80 -20.43
N LEU A 287 -22.62 -0.18 -20.20
CA LEU A 287 -22.21 0.21 -18.85
C LEU A 287 -23.18 1.23 -18.25
N LYS A 288 -23.36 1.20 -16.92
CA LYS A 288 -24.13 2.21 -16.19
C LYS A 288 -23.51 3.60 -16.37
N GLU A 289 -24.36 4.63 -16.40
CA GLU A 289 -23.92 6.03 -16.47
C GLU A 289 -23.04 6.39 -15.27
N GLU A 290 -23.44 5.95 -14.07
CA GLU A 290 -22.68 6.15 -12.85
C GLU A 290 -21.98 4.86 -12.44
N MET A 291 -20.68 4.81 -12.73
CA MET A 291 -19.83 3.66 -12.38
C MET A 291 -19.46 3.67 -10.89
N PRO A 292 -19.19 2.49 -10.28
CA PRO A 292 -18.80 2.44 -8.88
C PRO A 292 -17.55 3.28 -8.61
N PRO A 293 -17.54 4.10 -7.54
CA PRO A 293 -16.37 4.91 -7.21
C PRO A 293 -15.19 4.02 -6.84
N ILE A 294 -13.98 4.53 -7.05
CA ILE A 294 -12.73 3.80 -6.81
C ILE A 294 -12.64 3.14 -5.43
N GLN A 295 -13.12 3.81 -4.38
CA GLN A 295 -13.12 3.25 -3.02
C GLN A 295 -14.00 2.00 -2.91
N ARG A 296 -15.16 2.00 -3.61
CA ARG A 296 -16.07 0.85 -3.65
C ARG A 296 -15.44 -0.29 -4.45
N TRP A 297 -14.87 0.01 -5.61
CA TRP A 297 -14.16 -0.96 -6.45
C TRP A 297 -13.00 -1.61 -5.69
N LEU A 298 -12.12 -0.81 -5.07
CA LEU A 298 -11.00 -1.29 -4.25
C LEU A 298 -11.47 -2.18 -3.09
N ASN A 299 -12.55 -1.80 -2.39
CA ASN A 299 -13.11 -2.61 -1.31
C ASN A 299 -13.57 -3.99 -1.78
N ARG A 300 -14.09 -4.10 -3.01
CA ARG A 300 -14.55 -5.37 -3.57
C ARG A 300 -13.40 -6.25 -4.04
N ILE A 301 -12.36 -5.66 -4.62
CA ILE A 301 -11.18 -6.42 -5.06
C ILE A 301 -10.49 -7.13 -3.90
N LEU A 302 -10.46 -6.53 -2.71
CA LEU A 302 -9.87 -7.16 -1.52
C LEU A 302 -10.48 -8.51 -1.15
N ALA A 303 -11.69 -8.81 -1.62
CA ALA A 303 -12.36 -10.10 -1.39
C ALA A 303 -12.00 -11.18 -2.44
N LEU A 304 -11.29 -10.81 -3.52
CA LEU A 304 -10.92 -11.73 -4.60
C LEU A 304 -9.69 -12.56 -4.21
N ARG A 305 -9.41 -13.63 -4.96
CA ARG A 305 -8.16 -14.40 -4.79
C ARG A 305 -6.95 -13.52 -5.13
N ILE A 306 -5.84 -13.67 -4.40
CA ILE A 306 -4.63 -12.84 -4.55
C ILE A 306 -4.15 -12.79 -6.01
N SER A 307 -4.16 -13.92 -6.73
CA SER A 307 -3.75 -13.96 -8.13
C SER A 307 -4.61 -13.07 -9.03
N MET A 308 -5.94 -13.07 -8.81
CA MET A 308 -6.89 -12.24 -9.56
C MET A 308 -6.78 -10.78 -9.15
N GLN A 309 -6.62 -10.49 -7.86
CA GLN A 309 -6.32 -9.14 -7.39
C GLN A 309 -5.08 -8.61 -8.13
N ASN A 310 -4.00 -9.39 -8.14
CA ASN A 310 -2.74 -8.99 -8.74
C ASN A 310 -2.88 -8.75 -10.25
N ALA A 311 -3.58 -9.63 -10.97
CA ALA A 311 -3.84 -9.46 -12.40
C ALA A 311 -4.65 -8.19 -12.71
N ILE A 312 -5.73 -7.93 -11.95
CA ILE A 312 -6.54 -6.71 -12.10
C ILE A 312 -5.70 -5.46 -11.82
N PHE A 313 -4.90 -5.48 -10.75
CA PHE A 313 -4.03 -4.35 -10.41
C PHE A 313 -2.91 -4.15 -11.44
N ASP A 314 -2.39 -5.19 -12.06
CA ASP A 314 -1.40 -5.06 -13.13
C ASP A 314 -1.96 -4.32 -14.34
N GLU A 315 -3.14 -4.69 -14.82
CA GLU A 315 -3.83 -3.98 -15.92
C GLU A 315 -4.16 -2.55 -15.52
N TYR A 316 -4.76 -2.36 -14.34
CA TYR A 316 -5.17 -1.05 -13.86
C TYR A 316 -3.99 -0.08 -13.66
N LEU A 317 -2.90 -0.53 -13.04
CA LEU A 317 -1.71 0.29 -12.85
C LEU A 317 -1.01 0.59 -14.19
N GLY A 318 -1.07 -0.35 -15.14
CA GLY A 318 -0.61 -0.10 -16.51
C GLY A 318 -1.34 1.06 -17.16
N LEU A 319 -2.66 1.15 -16.98
CA LEU A 319 -3.47 2.28 -17.48
C LEU A 319 -3.15 3.60 -16.78
N ILE A 320 -2.84 3.60 -15.48
CA ILE A 320 -2.39 4.81 -14.77
C ILE A 320 -1.05 5.28 -15.33
N GLU A 321 -0.11 4.35 -15.52
CA GLU A 321 1.23 4.67 -16.02
C GLU A 321 1.18 5.22 -17.44
N ALA A 322 0.41 4.60 -18.34
CA ALA A 322 0.17 5.10 -19.70
C ALA A 322 -0.30 6.56 -19.69
N ARG A 323 -1.22 6.86 -18.77
CA ARG A 323 -1.83 8.19 -18.68
C ARG A 323 -0.90 9.23 -18.07
N ILE A 324 -0.12 8.85 -17.06
CA ILE A 324 0.93 9.71 -16.48
C ILE A 324 2.01 10.01 -17.52
N GLU A 325 2.43 9.02 -18.31
CA GLU A 325 3.38 9.20 -19.40
C GLU A 325 2.81 10.17 -20.46
N ALA A 326 1.58 9.97 -20.92
CA ALA A 326 0.93 10.86 -21.87
C ALA A 326 0.79 12.31 -21.35
N ALA A 327 0.39 12.48 -20.08
CA ALA A 327 0.30 13.80 -19.46
C ALA A 327 1.67 14.46 -19.30
N ARG A 328 2.73 13.68 -19.02
CA ARG A 328 4.10 14.18 -18.95
C ARG A 328 4.59 14.66 -20.31
N GLU A 329 4.34 13.89 -21.38
CA GLU A 329 4.70 14.27 -22.75
C GLU A 329 3.93 15.51 -23.22
N ALA A 330 2.65 15.64 -22.83
CA ALA A 330 1.83 16.81 -23.12
C ALA A 330 2.19 18.04 -22.25
N GLY A 331 3.04 17.88 -21.22
CA GLY A 331 3.35 18.94 -20.26
C GLY A 331 2.17 19.34 -19.36
N THR A 332 1.17 18.48 -19.23
CA THR A 332 -0.05 18.69 -18.42
C THR A 332 -0.08 17.85 -17.15
N LEU A 333 1.02 17.18 -16.80
CA LEU A 333 1.14 16.37 -15.60
C LEU A 333 1.05 17.25 -14.34
N ASP A 334 0.00 17.05 -13.55
CA ASP A 334 -0.14 17.68 -12.25
C ASP A 334 0.32 16.71 -11.15
N LEU A 335 1.47 17.00 -10.55
CA LEU A 335 2.03 16.26 -9.41
C LEU A 335 1.64 16.90 -8.07
N GLY A 336 0.81 17.94 -8.09
CA GLY A 336 0.44 18.72 -6.92
C GLY A 336 1.58 19.59 -6.41
N VAL A 337 1.76 19.62 -5.08
CA VAL A 337 2.77 20.47 -4.44
C VAL A 337 4.14 19.79 -4.49
N GLU A 338 5.04 20.33 -5.28
CA GLU A 338 6.42 19.85 -5.38
C GLU A 338 7.42 20.79 -4.70
N SER A 339 8.48 20.22 -4.11
CA SER A 339 9.68 20.98 -3.74
C SER A 339 10.73 20.79 -4.82
N ILE A 340 11.08 21.87 -5.50
CA ILE A 340 12.10 21.91 -6.54
C ILE A 340 13.47 21.96 -5.84
N ASN A 341 14.30 20.93 -6.05
CA ASN A 341 15.65 20.86 -5.51
C ASN A 341 16.65 21.05 -6.65
N ALA A 342 17.15 22.27 -6.80
CA ALA A 342 18.18 22.60 -7.78
C ALA A 342 19.39 23.24 -7.09
N GLU A 343 20.57 23.19 -7.72
CA GLU A 343 21.74 23.94 -7.26
C GLU A 343 21.52 25.44 -7.42
N ARG A 344 20.82 25.84 -8.48
CA ARG A 344 20.38 27.21 -8.72
C ARG A 344 18.96 27.21 -9.25
N ILE A 345 18.14 28.11 -8.74
CA ILE A 345 16.79 28.39 -9.24
C ILE A 345 16.74 29.86 -9.65
N THR A 346 16.45 30.12 -10.91
CA THR A 346 16.29 31.48 -11.46
C THR A 346 14.83 31.68 -11.84
N ILE A 347 14.22 32.77 -11.36
CA ILE A 347 12.86 33.14 -11.76
C ILE A 347 12.95 33.92 -13.07
N LEU A 348 12.44 33.35 -14.16
CA LEU A 348 12.40 33.97 -15.48
C LEU A 348 11.19 34.89 -15.67
N ASP A 349 10.04 34.51 -15.12
CA ASP A 349 8.80 35.29 -15.23
C ASP A 349 7.92 35.12 -13.98
N ARG A 350 7.12 36.15 -13.67
CA ARG A 350 6.21 36.19 -12.52
C ARG A 350 4.90 36.84 -12.91
N THR A 351 3.83 36.06 -12.89
CA THR A 351 2.48 36.50 -13.23
C THR A 351 1.51 36.25 -12.08
N VAL A 352 0.91 37.30 -11.53
CA VAL A 352 -0.11 37.18 -10.47
C VAL A 352 -1.45 36.78 -11.11
N ILE A 353 -2.00 35.63 -10.73
CA ILE A 353 -3.26 35.11 -11.28
C ILE A 353 -4.47 35.38 -10.40
N ARG A 354 -4.27 35.56 -9.09
CA ARG A 354 -5.35 35.85 -8.16
C ARG A 354 -4.83 36.59 -6.94
N ARG A 355 -5.59 37.56 -6.46
CA ARG A 355 -5.41 38.16 -5.15
C ARG A 355 -6.64 37.83 -4.30
N ASP A 356 -6.41 37.21 -3.14
CA ASP A 356 -7.49 36.94 -2.19
C ASP A 356 -8.04 38.26 -1.62
N GLN A 357 -9.36 38.41 -1.63
CA GLN A 357 -10.02 39.68 -1.28
C GLN A 357 -9.97 39.99 0.22
N THR A 358 -9.76 38.98 1.08
CA THR A 358 -9.80 39.16 2.53
C THR A 358 -8.39 39.25 3.12
N SER A 359 -7.49 38.37 2.70
CA SER A 359 -6.12 38.28 3.22
C SER A 359 -5.10 39.09 2.42
N GLY A 360 -5.45 39.52 1.19
CA GLY A 360 -4.53 40.17 0.27
C GLY A 360 -3.46 39.26 -0.32
N ALA A 361 -3.50 37.95 -0.01
CA ALA A 361 -2.54 36.96 -0.48
C ALA A 361 -2.59 36.82 -2.01
N GLU A 362 -1.42 36.79 -2.64
CA GLU A 362 -1.26 36.65 -4.09
C GLU A 362 -0.97 35.20 -4.45
N THR A 363 -1.69 34.68 -5.44
CA THR A 363 -1.36 33.43 -6.13
C THR A 363 -0.68 33.80 -7.44
N GLU A 364 0.51 33.23 -7.67
CA GLU A 364 1.38 33.59 -8.77
C GLU A 364 1.74 32.34 -9.58
N ILE A 365 1.87 32.51 -10.89
CA ILE A 365 2.55 31.58 -11.78
C ILE A 365 3.98 32.08 -11.94
N LEU A 366 4.94 31.19 -11.67
CA LEU A 366 6.36 31.46 -11.85
C LEU A 366 6.89 30.58 -12.99
N ARG A 367 7.64 31.18 -13.90
CA ARG A 367 8.48 30.43 -14.84
C ARG A 367 9.88 30.36 -14.25
N LEU A 368 10.35 29.15 -14.00
CA LEU A 368 11.63 28.90 -13.34
C LEU A 368 12.61 28.24 -14.32
N GLU A 369 13.88 28.59 -14.19
CA GLU A 369 15.02 27.88 -14.77
C GLU A 369 15.80 27.25 -13.62
N THR A 370 16.16 25.97 -13.74
CA THR A 370 16.74 25.19 -12.65
C THR A 370 18.02 24.51 -13.08
N GLU A 371 19.15 24.89 -12.49
CA GLU A 371 20.40 24.16 -12.70
C GLU A 371 20.50 22.99 -11.72
N GLU A 372 20.49 21.76 -12.23
CA GLU A 372 20.61 20.54 -11.43
C GLU A 372 21.88 19.78 -11.79
N ARG A 373 22.67 19.39 -10.80
CA ARG A 373 23.81 18.49 -11.02
C ARG A 373 23.32 17.07 -11.25
N TYR A 374 23.90 16.40 -12.24
CA TYR A 374 23.68 14.96 -12.42
C TYR A 374 24.13 14.22 -11.16
N LYS A 375 23.25 13.37 -10.63
CA LYS A 375 23.55 12.42 -9.54
C LYS A 375 23.56 11.02 -10.12
N PRO A 376 24.63 10.63 -10.84
CA PRO A 376 24.65 9.35 -11.51
C PRO A 376 24.57 8.20 -10.49
N LEU A 377 23.84 7.15 -10.85
CA LEU A 377 23.72 5.95 -10.05
C LEU A 377 25.06 5.21 -10.02
N ALA A 378 25.63 5.04 -8.83
CA ALA A 378 26.87 4.32 -8.63
C ALA A 378 26.74 2.85 -9.04
N LEU A 379 27.81 2.28 -9.61
CA LEU A 379 27.84 0.92 -10.15
C LEU A 379 27.47 -0.15 -9.11
N ASP A 380 27.97 0.00 -7.88
CA ASP A 380 27.69 -0.92 -6.77
C ASP A 380 26.20 -1.04 -6.44
N ARG A 381 25.47 0.08 -6.59
CA ARG A 381 24.03 0.15 -6.41
C ARG A 381 23.30 -0.36 -7.64
N ALA A 382 23.82 -0.09 -8.83
CA ALA A 382 23.26 -0.57 -10.09
C ALA A 382 23.26 -2.10 -10.15
N LEU A 383 24.38 -2.74 -9.79
CA LEU A 383 24.51 -4.21 -9.76
C LEU A 383 23.61 -4.91 -8.73
N ARG A 384 22.97 -4.17 -7.82
CA ARG A 384 22.03 -4.70 -6.82
C ARG A 384 20.56 -4.47 -7.20
N ILE A 385 20.28 -3.96 -8.40
CA ILE A 385 18.91 -3.71 -8.85
C ILE A 385 18.26 -5.06 -9.21
N GLY A 386 17.49 -5.64 -8.28
CA GLY A 386 16.58 -6.76 -8.55
C GLY A 386 17.24 -8.08 -8.99
N ASP A 387 16.48 -9.17 -8.88
CA ASP A 387 16.99 -10.50 -9.25
C ASP A 387 16.89 -10.78 -10.77
N ASP A 388 16.04 -10.05 -11.49
CA ASP A 388 15.81 -10.18 -12.95
C ASP A 388 16.64 -9.20 -13.81
N ALA A 389 17.54 -8.42 -13.20
CA ALA A 389 18.35 -7.45 -13.92
C ALA A 389 19.36 -8.11 -14.85
N ARG A 390 19.42 -7.63 -16.10
CA ARG A 390 20.44 -8.02 -17.06
C ARG A 390 21.27 -6.83 -17.53
N PRO A 391 22.61 -6.88 -17.43
CA PRO A 391 23.47 -5.86 -18.00
C PRO A 391 23.41 -5.93 -19.53
N ILE A 392 23.10 -4.81 -20.15
CA ILE A 392 23.05 -4.66 -21.60
C ILE A 392 23.90 -3.47 -22.06
N VAL A 393 24.44 -3.55 -23.27
CA VAL A 393 25.21 -2.48 -23.91
C VAL A 393 24.65 -2.21 -25.30
N ASN A 394 24.52 -0.94 -25.64
CA ASN A 394 24.11 -0.53 -26.97
C ASN A 394 25.34 -0.50 -27.89
N ARG A 395 25.46 -1.46 -28.82
CA ARG A 395 26.63 -1.60 -29.70
C ARG A 395 26.89 -0.40 -30.60
N LYS A 396 25.84 0.37 -30.94
CA LYS A 396 25.97 1.58 -31.79
C LYS A 396 26.45 2.80 -31.01
N SER A 397 25.96 3.00 -29.78
CA SER A 397 26.25 4.19 -28.98
C SER A 397 27.31 3.99 -27.91
N GLY A 398 27.71 2.74 -27.64
CA GLY A 398 28.65 2.39 -26.56
C GLY A 398 28.08 2.62 -25.16
N LYS A 399 26.77 2.81 -25.02
CA LYS A 399 26.12 3.13 -23.74
C LYS A 399 25.73 1.86 -22.99
N ALA A 400 25.91 1.85 -21.68
CA ALA A 400 25.47 0.76 -20.81
C ALA A 400 24.08 1.05 -20.21
N ALA A 401 23.31 -0.01 -19.98
CA ALA A 401 22.04 0.03 -19.25
C ALA A 401 21.81 -1.29 -18.50
N ILE A 402 21.01 -1.25 -17.45
CA ILE A 402 20.45 -2.44 -16.82
C ILE A 402 19.03 -2.60 -17.33
N ARG A 403 18.76 -3.76 -17.94
CA ARG A 403 17.41 -4.15 -18.35
C ARG A 403 16.72 -4.87 -17.19
N CYS A 404 15.63 -4.29 -16.73
CA CYS A 404 14.72 -4.91 -15.77
C CYS A 404 13.36 -5.15 -16.41
N SER A 405 12.69 -6.23 -16.02
CA SER A 405 11.26 -6.37 -16.27
C SER A 405 10.53 -5.22 -15.58
N THR A 406 9.65 -4.54 -16.31
CA THR A 406 8.72 -3.58 -15.72
C THR A 406 7.28 -4.04 -15.98
N TYR A 407 6.33 -3.33 -15.40
CA TYR A 407 4.91 -3.57 -15.63
C TYR A 407 4.61 -3.50 -17.12
N SER A 408 3.73 -4.38 -17.58
CA SER A 408 3.30 -4.32 -18.97
C SER A 408 2.34 -3.13 -19.13
N LEU A 409 2.44 -2.45 -20.26
CA LEU A 409 1.52 -1.39 -20.63
C LEU A 409 0.26 -2.04 -21.19
N THR A 410 -0.90 -1.74 -20.63
CA THR A 410 -2.18 -2.04 -21.27
C THR A 410 -2.47 -0.87 -22.20
N ASP A 411 -2.48 -1.13 -23.51
CA ASP A 411 -2.85 -0.11 -24.48
C ASP A 411 -4.36 0.16 -24.49
N ASP A 412 -4.80 1.15 -25.27
CA ASP A 412 -6.21 1.51 -25.40
C ASP A 412 -7.08 0.36 -25.97
N ASP A 413 -6.43 -0.66 -26.54
CA ASP A 413 -7.07 -1.87 -27.04
C ASP A 413 -7.08 -3.03 -26.03
N GLY A 414 -6.57 -2.81 -24.82
CA GLY A 414 -6.48 -3.80 -23.76
C GLY A 414 -5.39 -4.85 -24.00
N GLU A 415 -4.57 -4.69 -25.04
CA GLU A 415 -3.46 -5.58 -25.29
C GLU A 415 -2.32 -5.29 -24.31
N ILE A 416 -1.80 -6.37 -23.72
CA ILE A 416 -0.70 -6.29 -22.76
C ILE A 416 0.61 -6.21 -23.54
N VAL A 417 1.13 -4.99 -23.66
CA VAL A 417 2.42 -4.71 -24.27
C VAL A 417 3.52 -4.85 -23.22
N ARG A 418 4.31 -5.92 -23.33
CA ARG A 418 5.47 -6.12 -22.45
C ARG A 418 6.50 -5.01 -22.65
N ARG A 419 7.01 -4.47 -21.55
CA ARG A 419 8.02 -3.41 -21.54
C ARG A 419 9.22 -3.84 -20.70
N TYR A 420 10.37 -3.28 -21.05
CA TYR A 420 11.56 -3.30 -20.22
C TYR A 420 11.87 -1.90 -19.72
N GLU A 421 12.32 -1.81 -18.49
CA GLU A 421 12.93 -0.62 -17.94
C GLU A 421 14.44 -0.70 -18.16
N LEU A 422 14.99 0.29 -18.83
CA LEU A 422 16.41 0.48 -19.10
C LEU A 422 16.94 1.53 -18.12
N VAL A 423 17.54 1.07 -17.03
CA VAL A 423 18.17 1.94 -16.05
C VAL A 423 19.56 2.30 -16.54
N ARG A 424 19.85 3.59 -16.68
CA ARG A 424 21.17 4.13 -17.04
C ARG A 424 21.72 4.97 -15.88
N PRO A 425 23.01 5.35 -15.89
CA PRO A 425 23.59 6.13 -14.80
C PRO A 425 22.80 7.40 -14.47
N THR A 426 22.32 8.13 -15.49
CA THR A 426 21.70 9.45 -15.31
C THR A 426 20.20 9.50 -15.55
N ARG A 427 19.62 8.46 -16.14
CA ARG A 427 18.21 8.41 -16.51
C ARG A 427 17.70 6.98 -16.54
N THR A 428 16.39 6.85 -16.45
CA THR A 428 15.70 5.58 -16.68
C THR A 428 14.75 5.76 -17.84
N GLU A 429 14.79 4.84 -18.80
CA GLU A 429 13.93 4.86 -19.97
C GLU A 429 13.12 3.56 -20.00
N ARG A 430 11.87 3.63 -20.48
CA ARG A 430 11.03 2.44 -20.61
C ARG A 430 10.73 2.21 -22.07
N MET A 431 10.98 0.99 -22.53
CA MET A 431 10.87 0.63 -23.94
C MET A 431 10.01 -0.61 -24.08
N ARG A 432 9.19 -0.66 -25.13
CA ARG A 432 8.44 -1.88 -25.48
C ARG A 432 9.41 -2.99 -25.86
N GLN A 433 9.07 -4.22 -25.52
CA GLN A 433 9.90 -5.39 -25.78
C GLN A 433 10.17 -5.59 -27.28
N ASP A 434 9.16 -5.37 -28.12
CA ASP A 434 9.29 -5.46 -29.58
C ASP A 434 10.24 -4.39 -30.14
N LEU A 435 10.09 -3.14 -29.71
CA LEU A 435 10.99 -2.05 -30.10
C LEU A 435 12.42 -2.27 -29.61
N LEU A 436 12.61 -2.86 -28.42
CA LEU A 436 13.96 -3.16 -27.91
C LEU A 436 14.70 -4.14 -28.84
N LEU A 437 14.00 -5.11 -29.43
CA LEU A 437 14.60 -6.05 -30.39
C LEU A 437 15.04 -5.37 -31.69
N GLU A 438 14.43 -4.24 -32.03
CA GLU A 438 14.81 -3.43 -33.19
C GLU A 438 16.00 -2.47 -32.90
N THR A 439 16.39 -2.36 -31.63
CA THR A 439 17.55 -1.57 -31.23
C THR A 439 18.85 -2.40 -31.20
N MET A 440 19.99 -1.72 -31.06
CA MET A 440 21.32 -2.34 -30.95
C MET A 440 21.70 -2.65 -29.49
N TRP A 441 20.71 -2.86 -28.60
CA TRP A 441 20.93 -3.22 -27.21
C TRP A 441 21.13 -4.74 -27.09
N GLU A 442 22.30 -5.15 -26.61
CA GLU A 442 22.68 -6.57 -26.49
C GLU A 442 23.12 -6.91 -25.07
N ASP A 443 22.94 -8.16 -24.67
CA ASP A 443 23.47 -8.67 -23.40
C ASP A 443 25.00 -8.50 -23.37
N ALA A 444 25.52 -8.00 -22.26
CA ALA A 444 26.93 -7.71 -22.07
C ALA A 444 27.51 -8.48 -20.88
N SER A 445 28.82 -8.72 -20.92
CA SER A 445 29.51 -9.23 -19.73
C SER A 445 29.53 -8.17 -18.62
N GLU A 446 29.54 -8.60 -17.36
CA GLU A 446 29.62 -7.67 -16.22
C GLU A 446 30.83 -6.75 -16.30
N ALA A 447 31.97 -7.24 -16.83
CA ALA A 447 33.19 -6.45 -17.01
C ALA A 447 33.00 -5.33 -18.04
N GLU A 448 32.42 -5.63 -19.20
CA GLU A 448 32.15 -4.66 -20.26
C GLU A 448 31.13 -3.60 -19.80
N PHE A 449 30.03 -4.06 -19.21
CA PHE A 449 29.01 -3.20 -18.62
C PHE A 449 29.59 -2.26 -17.56
N SER A 450 30.37 -2.81 -16.62
CA SER A 450 30.95 -2.03 -15.51
C SER A 450 31.88 -0.94 -16.01
N ALA A 451 32.71 -1.24 -17.02
CA ALA A 451 33.62 -0.26 -17.61
C ALA A 451 32.88 0.90 -18.25
N LEU A 452 31.86 0.61 -19.08
CA LEU A 452 31.07 1.63 -19.78
C LEU A 452 30.18 2.42 -18.82
N TRP A 453 29.62 1.76 -17.81
CA TRP A 453 28.83 2.40 -16.76
C TRP A 453 29.67 3.38 -15.95
N GLN A 454 30.85 2.94 -15.49
CA GLN A 454 31.76 3.76 -14.69
C GLN A 454 32.27 4.96 -15.50
N ALA A 455 32.58 4.77 -16.78
CA ALA A 455 32.98 5.86 -17.66
C ALA A 455 31.89 6.94 -17.79
N GLU A 456 30.62 6.53 -17.97
CA GLU A 456 29.50 7.48 -18.02
C GLU A 456 29.24 8.15 -16.66
N VAL A 457 29.36 7.41 -15.55
CA VAL A 457 29.26 7.97 -14.19
C VAL A 457 30.30 9.07 -13.99
N GLU A 458 31.57 8.81 -14.35
CA GLU A 458 32.67 9.76 -14.23
C GLU A 458 32.47 10.97 -15.14
N GLU A 459 32.08 10.75 -16.40
CA GLU A 459 31.82 11.81 -17.36
C GLU A 459 30.70 12.76 -16.88
N MET A 460 29.65 12.21 -16.27
CA MET A 460 28.51 12.98 -15.80
C MET A 460 28.72 13.53 -14.39
N SER A 461 29.69 13.01 -13.64
CA SER A 461 30.04 13.50 -12.32
C SER A 461 30.54 14.94 -12.41
N GLY A 462 29.75 15.87 -11.88
CA GLY A 462 30.07 17.31 -11.90
C GLY A 462 29.49 18.10 -13.08
N LYS A 463 28.81 17.46 -14.04
CA LYS A 463 28.02 18.18 -15.05
C LYS A 463 26.68 18.62 -14.46
N THR A 464 26.15 19.72 -14.96
CA THR A 464 24.81 20.23 -14.64
C THR A 464 23.89 20.18 -15.87
N ARG A 465 22.59 20.10 -15.64
CA ARG A 465 21.52 20.31 -16.62
C ARG A 465 20.71 21.54 -16.23
N THR A 466 20.17 22.25 -17.20
CA THR A 466 19.33 23.45 -17.02
C THR A 466 17.90 23.16 -17.42
#